data_AF-A0A949ZBL5-F1
#
_entry.id   AF-A0A949ZBL5-F1
#
_cell.length_a   1.000
_cell.length_b   1.000
_cell.length_c   1.000
_cell.angle_alpha   90.00
_cell.angle_beta   90.00
_cell.angle_gamma   90.00
#
_symmetry.space_group_name_H-M   'P 1'
#
loop_
_entity.id
_entity.type
_entity.pdbx_description
1 polymer ?
#
loop_
_entity_poly.entity_id
_entity_poly.type
_entity_poly.pdbx_seq_one_letter_code
_entity_poly.pdbx_strand_id
1 'polypeptide(L)'
;IYLTREQAGELTRELAAVSQLQFWILDIAAPFILKMMARTWSKRLGSSATFRFAPEEGAEFYERYGWKLVEYRSAWLEARRLKREMPMAWMWRLLYPRYTRQEQGRRIGPMTGVLFLSR
;
A
#
# COMPACT_ATOMS: atom_id res chain seq x y z
N ILE A 1 -0.83 -8.16 1.04
CA ILE A 1 -0.41 -8.28 2.46
C ILE A 1 -0.30 -9.71 3.01
N TYR A 2 -1.09 -10.69 2.54
CA TYR A 2 -1.05 -12.08 3.05
C TYR A 2 -0.13 -13.03 2.29
N LEU A 3 0.19 -12.71 1.03
CA LEU A 3 1.14 -13.47 0.22
C LEU A 3 2.55 -13.35 0.78
N THR A 4 3.44 -14.30 0.48
CA THR A 4 4.88 -14.06 0.63
C THR A 4 5.39 -13.10 -0.44
N ARG A 5 6.64 -12.67 -0.31
CA ARG A 5 7.31 -11.85 -1.33
C ARG A 5 7.40 -12.59 -2.67
N GLU A 6 7.69 -13.89 -2.62
CA GLU A 6 7.82 -14.76 -3.79
C GLU A 6 6.47 -14.92 -4.49
N GLN A 7 5.42 -15.26 -3.74
CA GLN A 7 4.05 -15.39 -4.26
C GLN A 7 3.54 -14.07 -4.86
N ALA A 8 3.82 -12.94 -4.20
CA ALA A 8 3.45 -11.63 -4.73
C ALA A 8 4.20 -11.31 -6.03
N GLY A 9 5.47 -11.70 -6.14
CA GLY A 9 6.28 -11.53 -7.34
C GLY A 9 5.82 -12.42 -8.50
N GLU A 10 5.48 -13.67 -8.22
CA GLU A 10 4.92 -14.61 -9.18
C GLU A 10 3.58 -14.11 -9.73
N LEU A 11 2.64 -13.73 -8.86
CA LEU A 11 1.37 -13.11 -9.25
C LEU A 11 1.60 -11.86 -10.11
N THR A 12 2.53 -10.98 -9.70
CA THR A 12 2.83 -9.75 -10.44
C THR A 12 3.34 -10.05 -11.85
N ARG A 13 4.19 -11.07 -12.00
CA ARG A 13 4.74 -11.52 -13.29
C ARG A 13 3.65 -12.14 -14.17
N GLU A 14 2.83 -13.02 -13.61
CA GLU A 14 1.74 -13.67 -14.33
C GLU A 14 0.73 -12.65 -14.88
N LEU A 15 0.37 -11.65 -14.06
CA LEU A 15 -0.50 -10.57 -14.49
C LEU A 15 0.14 -9.75 -15.64
N ALA A 16 1.46 -9.51 -15.59
CA ALA A 16 2.17 -8.81 -16.66
C ALA A 16 2.26 -9.61 -17.98
N ALA A 17 2.12 -10.94 -17.92
CA ALA A 17 2.11 -11.81 -19.09
C ALA A 17 0.77 -11.78 -19.84
N VAL A 18 -0.33 -11.37 -19.19
CA VAL A 18 -1.65 -11.26 -19.82
C VAL A 18 -1.70 -10.02 -20.70
N SER A 19 -1.73 -10.20 -22.02
CA SER A 19 -1.63 -9.09 -22.98
C SER A 19 -2.79 -8.09 -22.88
N GLN A 20 -3.99 -8.54 -22.50
CA GLN A 20 -5.16 -7.66 -22.32
C GLN A 20 -5.13 -6.88 -20.99
N LEU A 21 -4.28 -7.27 -20.03
CA LEU A 21 -4.17 -6.58 -18.74
C LEU A 21 -3.18 -5.43 -18.86
N GLN A 22 -3.73 -4.22 -19.05
CA GLN A 22 -2.96 -2.99 -19.25
C GLN A 22 -2.84 -2.14 -17.98
N PHE A 23 -3.79 -2.32 -17.05
CA PHE A 23 -3.92 -1.49 -15.86
C PHE A 23 -4.19 -2.36 -14.65
N TRP A 24 -3.58 -1.99 -13.53
CA TRP A 24 -3.77 -2.69 -12.27
C TRP A 24 -3.83 -1.71 -11.10
N ILE A 25 -4.87 -1.86 -10.29
CA ILE A 25 -5.06 -1.11 -9.05
C ILE A 25 -4.92 -2.06 -7.87
N LEU A 26 -4.15 -1.68 -6.87
CA LEU A 26 -3.92 -2.49 -5.68
C LEU A 26 -3.61 -1.65 -4.45
N ASP A 27 -3.91 -2.20 -3.28
CA ASP A 27 -3.53 -1.61 -2.00
C ASP A 27 -2.08 -1.95 -1.64
N ILE A 28 -1.39 -0.95 -1.10
CA ILE A 28 -0.06 -1.08 -0.51
C ILE A 28 -0.05 -0.54 0.93
N ALA A 29 0.72 -1.19 1.80
CA ALA A 29 0.92 -0.79 3.18
C ALA A 29 2.39 -0.59 3.47
N ALA A 30 2.73 0.47 4.22
CA ALA A 30 4.08 0.66 4.73
C ALA A 30 4.49 -0.49 5.68
N PRO A 31 5.77 -0.89 5.73
CA PRO A 31 6.23 -2.00 6.57
C PRO A 31 5.90 -1.86 8.05
N PHE A 32 5.96 -0.64 8.60
CA PHE A 32 5.60 -0.43 10.02
C PHE A 32 4.09 -0.59 10.28
N ILE A 33 3.23 -0.29 9.30
CA ILE A 33 1.79 -0.51 9.42
C ILE A 33 1.52 -2.01 9.47
N LEU A 34 2.21 -2.80 8.65
CA LEU A 34 2.12 -4.26 8.71
C LEU A 34 2.49 -4.80 10.10
N LYS A 35 3.59 -4.29 10.70
CA LYS A 35 4.01 -4.65 12.07
C LYS A 35 2.98 -4.24 13.12
N MET A 36 2.42 -3.04 13.01
CA MET A 36 1.37 -2.55 13.90
C MET A 36 0.11 -3.43 13.79
N MET A 37 -0.35 -3.71 12.57
CA MET A 37 -1.50 -4.59 12.32
C MET A 37 -1.27 -5.98 12.87
N ALA A 38 -0.09 -6.57 12.66
CA ALA A 38 0.25 -7.86 13.22
C ALA A 38 0.15 -7.86 14.76
N ARG A 39 0.64 -6.82 15.44
CA ARG A 39 0.55 -6.73 16.92
C ARG A 39 -0.90 -6.57 17.41
N THR A 40 -1.68 -5.71 16.77
CA THR A 40 -3.04 -5.38 17.23
C THR A 40 -4.06 -6.47 16.85
N TRP A 41 -3.87 -7.13 15.71
CA TRP A 41 -4.87 -8.05 15.14
C TRP A 41 -4.51 -9.53 15.26
N SER A 42 -3.25 -9.91 15.54
CA SER A 42 -2.85 -11.32 15.68
C SER A 42 -3.69 -12.09 16.70
N LYS A 43 -4.04 -11.45 17.83
CA LYS A 43 -4.91 -12.06 18.85
C LYS A 43 -6.36 -12.26 18.38
N ARG A 44 -6.84 -11.45 17.42
CA ARG A 44 -8.22 -11.48 16.92
C ARG A 44 -8.38 -12.35 15.68
N LEU A 45 -7.34 -12.43 14.86
CA LEU A 45 -7.34 -13.15 13.59
C LEU A 45 -6.94 -14.62 13.72
N GLY A 46 -6.33 -15.02 14.85
CA GLY A 46 -5.80 -16.37 15.02
C GLY A 46 -4.63 -16.66 14.06
N SER A 47 -4.28 -17.93 13.90
CA SER A 47 -3.19 -18.39 13.01
C SER A 47 -3.52 -18.33 11.52
N SER A 48 -4.79 -18.11 11.15
CA SER A 48 -5.27 -18.20 9.77
C SER A 48 -4.95 -16.97 8.91
N ALA A 49 -4.66 -15.80 9.50
CA ALA A 49 -4.35 -14.58 8.76
C ALA A 49 -3.05 -13.93 9.26
N THR A 50 -1.93 -14.43 8.75
CA THR A 50 -0.61 -13.84 8.98
C THR A 50 -0.32 -12.77 7.92
N PHE A 51 0.01 -11.56 8.35
CA PHE A 51 0.50 -10.52 7.46
C PHE A 51 1.96 -10.78 7.09
N ARG A 52 2.25 -10.97 5.80
CA ARG A 52 3.55 -11.46 5.30
C ARG A 52 4.22 -10.52 4.29
N PHE A 53 3.47 -9.61 3.68
CA PHE A 53 3.97 -8.80 2.58
C PHE A 53 3.62 -7.31 2.72
N ALA A 54 4.67 -6.51 2.87
CA ALA A 54 4.70 -5.06 2.71
C ALA A 54 6.09 -4.71 2.17
N PRO A 55 6.25 -4.52 0.85
CA PRO A 55 7.56 -4.26 0.27
C PRO A 55 8.08 -2.90 0.77
N GLU A 56 9.32 -2.87 1.25
CA GLU A 56 9.95 -1.63 1.70
C GLU A 56 10.21 -0.69 0.51
N GLU A 57 10.41 -1.30 -0.66
CA GLU A 57 10.66 -0.63 -1.93
C GLU A 57 9.40 0.01 -2.54
N GLY A 58 8.21 -0.27 -1.98
CA GLY A 58 6.97 0.31 -2.48
C GLY A 58 6.62 -0.15 -3.90
N ALA A 59 6.27 0.82 -4.76
CA ALA A 59 5.96 0.61 -6.16
C ALA A 59 7.11 -0.03 -6.96
N GLU A 60 8.37 0.22 -6.57
CA GLU A 60 9.55 -0.35 -7.23
C GLU A 60 9.56 -1.88 -7.19
N PHE A 61 8.89 -2.48 -6.20
CA PHE A 61 8.69 -3.92 -6.16
C PHE A 61 8.09 -4.45 -7.47
N TYR A 62 7.08 -3.74 -7.98
CA TYR A 62 6.30 -4.11 -9.15
C TYR A 62 6.98 -3.72 -10.46
N GLU A 63 7.79 -2.65 -10.45
CA GLU A 63 8.53 -2.18 -11.63
C GLU A 63 9.50 -3.23 -12.18
N ARG A 64 10.07 -4.05 -11.29
CA ARG A 64 10.92 -5.20 -11.63
C ARG A 64 10.25 -6.25 -12.51
N TYR A 65 8.92 -6.24 -12.57
CA TYR A 65 8.10 -7.20 -13.31
C TYR A 65 7.41 -6.56 -14.52
N GLY A 66 7.84 -5.36 -14.93
CA GLY A 66 7.33 -4.68 -16.13
C GLY A 66 6.13 -3.76 -15.89
N TRP A 67 5.70 -3.56 -14.64
CA TRP A 67 4.68 -2.57 -14.31
C TRP A 67 5.31 -1.18 -14.16
N LYS A 68 4.56 -0.11 -14.43
CA LYS A 68 4.97 1.27 -14.24
C LYS A 68 4.00 1.96 -13.31
N LEU A 69 4.51 2.68 -12.32
CA LEU A 69 3.67 3.49 -11.45
C LEU A 69 3.08 4.67 -12.23
N VAL A 70 1.75 4.70 -12.36
CA VAL A 70 1.02 5.84 -12.93
C VAL A 70 0.65 6.83 -11.83
N GLU A 71 0.06 6.34 -10.74
CA GLU A 71 -0.34 7.18 -9.62
C GLU A 71 -0.26 6.40 -8.31
N TYR A 72 0.17 7.10 -7.25
CA TYR A 72 -0.01 6.65 -5.89
C TYR A 72 -0.98 7.59 -5.16
N ARG A 73 -1.95 7.00 -4.45
CA ARG A 73 -2.90 7.73 -3.62
C ARG A 73 -2.79 7.31 -2.16
N SER A 74 -2.43 8.26 -1.31
CA SER A 74 -2.39 8.04 0.15
C SER A 74 -3.81 7.91 0.71
N ALA A 75 -4.08 6.81 1.42
CA ALA A 75 -5.38 6.62 2.06
C ALA A 75 -5.66 7.71 3.11
N TRP A 76 -4.62 8.27 3.73
CA TRP A 76 -4.74 9.35 4.71
C TRP A 76 -5.24 10.65 4.06
N LEU A 77 -4.65 11.03 2.92
CA LEU A 77 -5.05 12.22 2.18
C LEU A 77 -6.44 12.05 1.57
N GLU A 78 -6.74 10.87 1.04
CA GLU A 78 -8.06 10.58 0.47
C GLU A 78 -9.16 10.57 1.54
N ALA A 79 -8.89 10.04 2.74
CA ALA A 79 -9.81 10.14 3.87
C ALA A 79 -10.14 11.60 4.20
N ARG A 80 -9.16 12.50 4.16
CA ARG A 80 -9.38 13.93 4.35
C ARG A 80 -10.23 14.56 3.24
N ARG A 81 -9.88 14.31 1.98
CA ARG A 81 -10.62 14.83 0.83
C ARG A 81 -12.09 14.40 0.87
N LEU A 82 -12.33 13.15 1.29
CA LEU A 82 -13.66 12.56 1.39
C LEU A 82 -14.39 12.90 2.70
N LYS A 83 -13.79 13.70 3.60
CA LYS A 83 -14.34 14.01 4.94
C LYS A 83 -14.63 12.76 5.78
N ARG A 84 -13.82 11.71 5.60
CA ARG A 84 -13.85 10.42 6.32
C ARG A 84 -12.62 10.24 7.23
N GLU A 85 -12.08 11.33 7.75
CA GLU A 85 -10.97 11.25 8.70
C GLU A 85 -11.41 10.59 10.02
N MET A 86 -10.46 9.97 10.72
CA MET A 86 -10.71 9.44 12.06
C MET A 86 -11.01 10.59 13.05
N PRO A 87 -11.77 10.33 14.13
CA PRO A 87 -11.87 11.27 15.23
C PRO A 87 -10.48 11.71 15.69
N MET A 88 -10.31 13.00 15.98
CA MET A 88 -9.02 13.59 16.38
C MET A 88 -7.90 13.52 15.32
N ALA A 89 -8.21 13.31 14.03
CA ALA A 89 -7.21 13.34 12.95
C ALA A 89 -6.36 14.61 12.94
N TRP A 90 -6.90 15.73 13.40
CA TRP A 90 -6.18 17.01 13.52
C TRP A 90 -4.93 16.93 14.42
N MET A 91 -4.96 16.13 15.49
CA MET A 91 -3.82 15.92 16.37
C MET A 91 -2.69 15.18 15.64
N TRP A 92 -3.06 14.15 14.86
CA TRP A 92 -2.11 13.42 14.02
C TRP A 92 -1.49 14.31 12.94
N ARG A 93 -2.23 15.31 12.41
CA ARG A 93 -1.66 16.28 11.45
C ARG A 93 -0.56 17.14 12.07
N LEU A 94 -0.72 17.54 13.32
CA LEU A 94 0.29 18.32 14.06
C LEU A 94 1.51 17.48 14.40
N LEU A 95 1.30 16.25 14.87
CA LEU A 95 2.37 15.34 15.27
C LEU A 95 3.17 14.79 14.07
N TYR A 96 2.52 14.70 12.90
CA TYR A 96 3.06 14.02 11.74
C TYR A 96 2.88 14.82 10.44
N PRO A 97 3.46 16.03 10.33
CA PRO A 97 3.27 16.91 9.16
C PRO A 97 3.73 16.27 7.85
N ARG A 98 4.70 15.36 7.89
CA ARG A 98 5.19 14.59 6.72
C ARG A 98 4.13 13.69 6.04
N TYR A 99 3.02 13.42 6.72
CA TYR A 99 1.88 12.62 6.26
C TYR A 99 0.76 13.49 5.64
N THR A 100 0.90 14.81 5.72
CA THR A 100 -0.11 15.78 5.26
C THR A 100 0.27 16.51 3.97
N ARG A 101 1.51 16.31 3.48
CA ARG A 101 1.96 16.85 2.21
C ARG A 101 1.41 16.05 1.04
N GLN A 102 1.10 16.73 -0.05
CA GLN A 102 0.62 16.13 -1.30
C GLN A 102 1.63 15.08 -1.80
N GLU A 103 1.16 13.86 -2.06
CA GLU A 103 2.00 12.69 -2.34
C GLU A 103 2.09 12.33 -3.84
N GLN A 104 1.80 13.28 -4.73
CA GLN A 104 1.92 13.05 -6.17
C GLN A 104 3.34 12.58 -6.52
N GLY A 105 3.46 11.42 -7.16
CA GLY A 105 4.74 10.80 -7.54
C GLY A 105 5.46 10.02 -6.43
N ARG A 106 4.88 9.87 -5.22
CA ARG A 106 5.46 8.98 -4.20
C ARG A 106 5.35 7.52 -4.63
N ARG A 107 6.44 6.78 -4.46
CA ARG A 107 6.50 5.33 -4.72
C ARG A 107 6.06 4.49 -3.51
N ILE A 108 6.13 5.08 -2.32
CA ILE A 108 5.60 4.53 -1.08
C ILE A 108 5.14 5.68 -0.18
N GLY A 109 3.94 5.56 0.38
CA GLY A 109 3.47 6.50 1.39
C GLY A 109 3.80 6.02 2.80
N PRO A 110 3.74 6.91 3.78
CA PRO A 110 4.06 6.60 5.16
C PRO A 110 2.91 5.87 5.88
N MET A 111 1.82 5.50 5.21
CA MET A 111 0.69 4.73 5.78
C MET A 111 0.28 3.63 4.79
N THR A 112 -1.01 3.41 4.63
CA THR A 112 -1.58 2.67 3.50
C THR A 112 -1.86 3.61 2.34
N GLY A 113 -1.91 3.05 1.14
CA GLY A 113 -2.39 3.76 -0.03
C GLY A 113 -2.70 2.80 -1.16
N VAL A 114 -3.06 3.37 -2.30
CA VAL A 114 -3.42 2.64 -3.51
C VAL A 114 -2.39 2.97 -4.57
N LEU A 115 -1.91 1.93 -5.25
CA LEU A 115 -1.11 2.04 -6.46
C LEU A 115 -2.02 1.87 -7.66
N PHE A 116 -1.85 2.76 -8.64
CA PHE A 116 -2.35 2.60 -9.99
C PHE A 116 -1.14 2.35 -10.90
N LEU A 117 -1.09 1.17 -11.49
CA LEU A 117 0.00 0.71 -12.34
C LEU A 117 -0.48 0.52 -13.78
N SER A 118 0.41 0.77 -14.74
CA SER A 118 0.22 0.44 -16.15
C SER A 118 1.34 -0.46 -16.65
N ARG A 119 1.13 -1.10 -17.81
CA ARG A 119 2.16 -1.89 -18.50
C ARG A 119 2.54 -1.21 -19.82
#